data_AF-A0A0D7B2X8-F1
#
_entry.id   AF-A0A0D7B2X8-F1
#
_cell.length_a   1.000
_cell.length_b   1.000
_cell.length_c   1.000
_cell.angle_alpha   90.00
_cell.angle_beta   90.00
_cell.angle_gamma   90.00
#
_symmetry.space_group_name_H-M   'P 1'
#
loop_
_entity.id
_entity.type
_entity.pdbx_description
1 polymer ?
#
loop_
_entity_poly.entity_id
_entity_poly.type
_entity_poly.pdbx_seq_one_letter_code
_entity_poly.pdbx_strand_id
1 'polypeptide(L)'
;PKLVLAPPIILSLIRSAYASREDLFDMALEAHDTVKAFVRGWLLEPVKDILNTVRTGAGEGMIVHKEGVTADLDSLERMSLSLAKDHLNYSDVQLRELSAQVKVGDITPVLKLYEQDIRAPVKSAMTGTLLRTLFIQIQKAKVDIDQALFGIDKLLKSQELTFAFVGVAPAFGIVYLSLGYFRGLWTSRSSGAYGGKLKRTNAWFIMRCEDQQCAHHHALIMVARRIERLLTLDATTGDGKMLSTRAAGLLLVSVAHLQSYAEKHLPKRSRLREGFLQDVDDLSNPALTRQQKVRVVERMWRSWGHTLGWGRL
;
A
#
# COMPACT_ATOMS: atom_id res chain seq x y z
N PRO A 1 30.00 40.27 7.90
CA PRO A 1 29.39 40.56 9.23
C PRO A 1 28.54 39.44 9.89
N LYS A 2 28.22 38.29 9.27
CA LYS A 2 27.39 37.23 9.89
C LYS A 2 28.16 36.09 10.60
N LEU A 3 29.49 36.08 10.58
CA LEU A 3 30.31 34.98 11.12
C LEU A 3 30.94 35.24 12.50
N VAL A 4 30.84 36.46 13.04
CA VAL A 4 31.48 36.83 14.32
C VAL A 4 30.56 36.60 15.53
N LEU A 5 29.24 36.49 15.32
CA LEU A 5 28.23 36.32 16.39
C LEU A 5 27.83 34.86 16.68
N ALA A 6 28.26 33.90 15.88
CA ALA A 6 27.95 32.48 16.10
C ALA A 6 28.59 31.87 17.36
N PRO A 7 29.86 32.16 17.71
CA PRO A 7 30.50 31.58 18.90
C PRO A 7 29.81 31.87 20.24
N PRO A 8 29.40 33.12 20.58
CA PRO A 8 28.76 33.40 21.87
C PRO A 8 27.33 32.83 21.96
N ILE A 9 26.60 32.74 20.83
CA ILE A 9 25.26 32.16 20.79
C ILE A 9 25.31 30.65 21.08
N ILE A 10 26.30 29.95 20.52
CA ILE A 10 26.51 28.51 20.76
C ILE A 10 26.86 28.24 22.22
N LEU A 11 27.72 29.06 22.84
CA LEU A 11 28.08 28.92 24.26
C LEU A 11 26.88 29.18 25.19
N SER A 12 26.05 30.18 24.87
CA SER A 12 24.84 30.46 25.64
C SER A 12 23.81 29.33 25.52
N LEU A 13 23.64 28.76 24.32
CA LEU A 13 22.80 27.58 24.09
C LEU A 13 23.29 26.35 24.86
N ILE A 14 24.59 26.08 24.85
CA ILE A 14 25.18 24.94 25.58
C ILE A 14 24.99 25.13 27.09
N ARG A 15 25.18 26.35 27.61
CA ARG A 15 24.99 26.64 29.04
C ARG A 15 23.53 26.53 29.46
N SER A 16 22.60 27.02 28.65
CA SER A 16 21.16 26.87 28.87
C SER A 16 20.73 25.41 28.83
N ALA A 17 21.22 24.63 27.86
CA ALA A 17 20.94 23.20 27.76
C ALA A 17 21.52 22.39 28.94
N TYR A 18 22.60 22.88 29.57
CA TYR A 18 23.18 22.26 30.76
C TYR A 18 22.40 22.59 32.03
N ALA A 19 21.81 23.78 32.11
CA ALA A 19 20.97 24.21 33.23
C ALA A 19 19.59 23.54 33.20
N SER A 20 19.03 23.27 32.01
CA SER A 20 17.69 22.68 31.83
C SER A 20 17.69 21.15 31.73
N ARG A 21 18.65 20.45 32.35
CA ARG A 21 18.72 18.98 32.26
C ARG A 21 17.53 18.28 32.93
N GLU A 22 17.05 18.83 34.03
CA GLU A 22 15.88 18.32 34.75
C GLU A 22 14.61 18.53 33.90
N ASP A 23 14.40 19.75 33.39
CA ASP A 23 13.29 20.05 32.47
C ASP A 23 13.30 19.17 31.19
N LEU A 24 14.48 18.86 30.65
CA LEU A 24 14.61 17.98 29.47
C LEU A 24 14.27 16.52 29.79
N PHE A 25 14.55 16.07 31.01
CA PHE A 25 14.22 14.73 31.45
C PHE A 25 12.71 14.60 31.67
N ASP A 26 12.10 15.59 32.31
CA ASP A 26 10.66 15.66 32.52
C ASP A 26 9.92 15.75 31.17
N MET A 27 10.40 16.57 30.25
CA MET A 27 9.86 16.64 28.87
C MET A 27 9.99 15.31 28.12
N ALA A 28 11.06 14.54 28.35
CA ALA A 28 11.22 13.23 27.73
C ALA A 28 10.26 12.17 28.31
N LEU A 29 10.01 12.22 29.61
CA LEU A 29 9.02 11.37 30.29
C LEU A 29 7.60 11.69 29.82
N GLU A 30 7.24 12.97 29.77
CA GLU A 30 5.93 13.42 29.27
C GLU A 30 5.74 13.07 27.79
N ALA A 31 6.78 13.21 26.97
CA ALA A 31 6.74 12.80 25.56
C ALA A 31 6.54 11.29 25.42
N HIS A 32 7.22 10.48 26.24
CA HIS A 32 7.04 9.03 26.26
C HIS A 32 5.60 8.64 26.65
N ASP A 33 5.06 9.26 27.69
CA ASP A 33 3.70 8.96 28.14
C ASP A 33 2.64 9.40 27.12
N THR A 34 2.87 10.53 26.44
CA THR A 34 2.04 10.99 25.33
C THR A 34 2.07 10.01 24.15
N VAL A 35 3.25 9.51 23.76
CA VAL A 35 3.38 8.50 22.69
C VAL A 35 2.68 7.20 23.09
N LYS A 36 2.82 6.77 24.35
CA LYS A 36 2.18 5.56 24.86
C LYS A 36 0.65 5.68 24.87
N ALA A 37 0.12 6.83 25.30
CA ALA A 37 -1.31 7.13 25.26
C ALA A 37 -1.83 7.15 23.82
N PHE A 38 -1.07 7.78 22.91
CA PHE A 38 -1.40 7.81 21.49
C PHE A 38 -1.46 6.39 20.88
N VAL A 39 -0.43 5.56 21.10
CA VAL A 39 -0.39 4.19 20.56
C VAL A 39 -1.52 3.33 21.14
N ARG A 40 -1.80 3.45 22.45
CA ARG A 40 -2.84 2.65 23.09
C ARG A 40 -4.24 3.05 22.63
N GLY A 41 -4.57 4.34 22.71
CA GLY A 41 -5.92 4.83 22.41
C GLY A 41 -6.22 4.95 20.92
N TRP A 42 -5.25 5.30 20.09
CA TRP A 42 -5.49 5.61 18.68
C TRP A 42 -5.09 4.49 17.71
N LEU A 43 -4.24 3.54 18.12
CA LEU A 43 -3.83 2.43 17.26
C LEU A 43 -4.30 1.07 17.78
N LEU A 44 -4.11 0.77 19.08
CA LEU A 44 -4.44 -0.55 19.62
C LEU A 44 -5.94 -0.75 19.84
N GLU A 45 -6.62 0.20 20.52
CA GLU A 45 -8.06 0.12 20.77
C GLU A 45 -8.88 0.00 19.48
N PRO A 46 -8.68 0.85 18.44
CA PRO A 46 -9.47 0.76 17.22
C PRO A 46 -9.24 -0.52 16.43
N VAL A 47 -8.00 -1.04 16.40
CA VAL A 47 -7.69 -2.33 15.74
C VAL A 47 -8.37 -3.48 16.47
N LYS A 48 -8.40 -3.46 17.80
CA LYS A 48 -9.09 -4.46 18.61
C LYS A 48 -10.60 -4.41 18.40
N ASP A 49 -11.19 -3.22 18.32
CA ASP A 49 -12.62 -3.03 18.12
C ASP A 49 -13.08 -3.45 16.71
N ILE A 50 -12.28 -3.17 15.69
CA ILE A 50 -12.51 -3.67 14.32
C ILE A 50 -12.43 -5.19 14.29
N LEU A 51 -11.40 -5.78 14.92
CA LEU A 51 -11.22 -7.24 14.96
C LEU A 51 -12.37 -7.93 15.70
N ASN A 52 -12.82 -7.36 16.82
CA ASN A 52 -13.97 -7.86 17.56
C ASN A 52 -15.26 -7.74 16.75
N THR A 53 -15.48 -6.61 16.07
CA THR A 53 -16.69 -6.42 15.25
C THR A 53 -16.76 -7.41 14.09
N VAL A 54 -15.63 -7.69 13.41
CA VAL A 54 -15.56 -8.69 12.34
C VAL A 54 -15.76 -10.10 12.88
N ARG A 55 -15.20 -10.41 14.05
CA ARG A 55 -15.32 -11.73 14.68
C ARG A 55 -16.74 -12.00 15.20
N THR A 56 -17.40 -11.01 15.80
CA THR A 56 -18.75 -11.16 16.37
C THR A 56 -19.82 -11.11 15.27
N GLY A 57 -19.64 -10.30 14.22
CA GLY A 57 -20.55 -10.21 13.08
C GLY A 57 -20.72 -11.51 12.28
N ALA A 58 -19.81 -12.47 12.41
CA ALA A 58 -19.89 -13.78 11.76
C ALA A 58 -20.61 -14.86 12.59
N GLY A 59 -20.75 -14.67 13.91
CA GLY A 59 -21.17 -15.73 14.85
C GLY A 59 -22.57 -15.57 15.46
N GLU A 60 -22.99 -14.34 15.77
CA GLU A 60 -24.23 -14.13 16.55
C GLU A 60 -25.52 -14.35 15.76
N GLY A 61 -25.53 -14.11 14.44
CA GLY A 61 -26.74 -14.22 13.63
C GLY A 61 -27.16 -15.64 13.27
N MET A 62 -26.24 -16.62 13.32
CA MET A 62 -26.51 -17.98 12.81
C MET A 62 -26.94 -18.98 13.89
N ILE A 63 -26.62 -18.71 15.15
CA ILE A 63 -26.99 -19.59 16.27
C ILE A 63 -28.42 -19.24 16.71
N VAL A 64 -28.69 -17.98 17.07
CA VAL A 64 -30.02 -17.51 17.52
C VAL A 64 -31.15 -17.84 16.52
N HIS A 65 -30.87 -17.84 15.21
CA HIS A 65 -31.86 -18.19 14.20
C HIS A 65 -32.28 -19.67 14.22
N LYS A 66 -31.41 -20.59 14.67
CA LYS A 66 -31.72 -22.02 14.70
C LYS A 66 -32.59 -22.39 15.88
N GLU A 67 -32.28 -21.89 17.08
CA GLU A 67 -33.11 -22.17 18.25
C GLU A 67 -34.50 -21.51 18.13
N GLY A 68 -34.58 -20.30 17.56
CA GLY A 68 -35.85 -19.62 17.30
C GLY A 68 -36.75 -20.39 16.32
N VAL A 69 -36.18 -20.86 15.21
CA VAL A 69 -36.92 -21.65 14.22
C VAL A 69 -37.42 -22.97 14.81
N THR A 70 -36.65 -23.62 15.69
CA THR A 70 -37.11 -24.85 16.36
C THR A 70 -38.23 -24.60 17.36
N ALA A 71 -38.19 -23.48 18.09
CA ALA A 71 -39.24 -23.11 19.04
C ALA A 71 -40.55 -22.74 18.31
N ASP A 72 -40.44 -22.08 17.16
CA ASP A 72 -41.59 -21.71 16.33
C ASP A 72 -42.25 -22.94 15.70
N LEU A 73 -41.48 -23.93 15.24
CA LEU A 73 -42.02 -25.19 14.72
C LEU A 73 -42.75 -26.01 15.79
N ASP A 74 -42.22 -26.06 17.01
CA ASP A 74 -42.85 -26.76 18.15
C ASP A 74 -44.15 -26.06 18.60
N SER A 75 -44.17 -24.73 18.54
CA SER A 75 -45.40 -23.95 18.77
C SER A 75 -46.47 -24.22 17.71
N LEU A 76 -46.06 -24.30 16.43
CA LEU A 76 -46.95 -24.57 15.31
C LEU A 76 -47.53 -25.99 15.35
N GLU A 77 -46.72 -26.98 15.76
CA GLU A 77 -47.16 -28.35 16.01
C GLU A 77 -48.27 -28.37 17.07
N ARG A 78 -48.05 -27.78 18.25
CA ARG A 78 -49.06 -27.74 19.31
C ARG A 78 -50.36 -27.07 18.86
N MET A 79 -50.26 -25.96 18.14
CA MET A 79 -51.42 -25.20 17.68
C MET A 79 -52.22 -25.96 16.61
N SER A 80 -51.53 -26.59 15.67
CA SER A 80 -52.17 -27.41 14.63
C SER A 80 -52.89 -28.63 15.21
N LEU A 81 -52.30 -29.29 16.22
CA LEU A 81 -52.91 -30.42 16.91
C LEU A 81 -54.13 -30.02 17.73
N SER A 82 -54.09 -28.87 18.43
CA SER A 82 -55.27 -28.35 19.12
C SER A 82 -56.42 -28.04 18.16
N LEU A 83 -56.11 -27.44 17.00
CA LEU A 83 -57.12 -27.10 15.99
C LEU A 83 -57.75 -28.36 15.38
N ALA A 84 -56.94 -29.37 15.07
CA ALA A 84 -57.41 -30.64 14.54
C ALA A 84 -58.27 -31.42 15.55
N LYS A 85 -57.96 -31.31 16.84
CA LYS A 85 -58.77 -31.93 17.90
C LYS A 85 -60.11 -31.22 18.09
N ASP A 86 -60.09 -29.89 18.16
CA ASP A 86 -61.27 -29.08 18.50
C ASP A 86 -62.26 -28.93 17.34
N HIS A 87 -61.78 -28.84 16.09
CA HIS A 87 -62.63 -28.58 14.92
C HIS A 87 -62.86 -29.80 14.03
N LEU A 88 -61.96 -30.80 14.03
CA LEU A 88 -62.07 -31.96 13.14
C LEU A 88 -62.40 -33.28 13.86
N ASN A 89 -62.40 -33.31 15.21
CA ASN A 89 -62.60 -34.52 16.03
C ASN A 89 -61.70 -35.69 15.57
N TYR A 90 -60.47 -35.39 15.16
CA TYR A 90 -59.54 -36.41 14.68
C TYR A 90 -59.20 -37.42 15.76
N SER A 91 -59.13 -38.69 15.36
CA SER A 91 -58.68 -39.77 16.25
C SER A 91 -57.19 -39.62 16.59
N ASP A 92 -56.75 -40.17 17.72
CA ASP A 92 -55.35 -40.09 18.18
C ASP A 92 -54.33 -40.60 17.16
N VAL A 93 -54.75 -41.45 16.21
CA VAL A 93 -53.92 -41.95 15.11
C VAL A 93 -53.69 -40.88 14.04
N GLN A 94 -54.72 -40.10 13.70
CA GLN A 94 -54.67 -39.03 12.70
C GLN A 94 -53.93 -37.79 13.22
N LEU A 95 -53.99 -37.54 14.53
CA LEU A 95 -53.21 -36.47 15.18
C LEU A 95 -51.70 -36.73 15.10
N ARG A 96 -51.26 -37.99 15.23
CA ARG A 96 -49.83 -38.34 15.09
C ARG A 96 -49.34 -38.16 13.66
N GLU A 97 -50.15 -38.52 12.68
CA GLU A 97 -49.84 -38.32 11.26
C GLU A 97 -49.71 -36.82 10.93
N LEU A 98 -50.62 -35.99 11.43
CA LEU A 98 -50.54 -34.54 11.28
C LEU A 98 -49.29 -33.95 11.96
N SER A 99 -48.93 -34.43 13.15
CA SER A 99 -47.70 -33.99 13.85
C SER A 99 -46.42 -34.33 13.05
N ALA A 100 -46.40 -35.48 12.37
CA ALA A 100 -45.27 -35.89 11.55
C ALA A 100 -45.17 -35.02 10.28
N GLN A 101 -46.29 -34.69 9.65
CA GLN A 101 -46.34 -33.82 8.48
C GLN A 101 -45.95 -32.37 8.80
N VAL A 102 -46.37 -31.85 9.96
CA VAL A 102 -46.00 -30.51 10.43
C VAL A 102 -44.51 -30.39 10.77
N LYS A 103 -43.89 -31.44 11.32
CA LYS A 103 -42.42 -31.48 11.53
C LYS A 103 -41.60 -31.46 10.24
N VAL A 104 -42.17 -31.95 9.15
CA VAL A 104 -41.56 -31.91 7.80
C VAL A 104 -41.87 -30.59 7.08
N GLY A 105 -42.72 -29.73 7.67
CA GLY A 105 -43.07 -28.42 7.14
C GLY A 105 -44.27 -28.43 6.16
N ASP A 106 -45.01 -29.55 6.07
CA ASP A 106 -46.21 -29.63 5.25
C ASP A 106 -47.45 -29.26 6.07
N ILE A 107 -47.90 -28.01 5.87
CA ILE A 107 -49.06 -27.40 6.55
C ILE A 107 -50.32 -27.37 5.68
N THR A 108 -50.30 -28.04 4.53
CA THR A 108 -51.39 -28.08 3.54
C THR A 108 -52.76 -28.49 4.13
N PRO A 109 -52.86 -29.46 5.06
CA PRO A 109 -54.14 -29.84 5.65
C PRO A 109 -54.78 -28.72 6.49
N VAL A 110 -53.96 -27.92 7.18
CA VAL A 110 -54.41 -26.81 8.03
C VAL A 110 -54.83 -25.60 7.18
N LEU A 111 -54.11 -25.35 6.07
CA LEU A 111 -54.41 -24.27 5.12
C LEU A 111 -55.78 -24.43 4.43
N LYS A 112 -56.18 -25.66 4.10
CA LYS A 112 -57.50 -25.95 3.50
C LYS A 112 -58.67 -25.62 4.42
N LEU A 113 -58.48 -25.76 5.73
CA LEU A 113 -59.49 -25.43 6.74
C LEU A 113 -59.61 -23.90 6.93
N TYR A 114 -58.48 -23.20 6.95
CA TYR A 114 -58.44 -21.74 6.96
C TYR A 114 -59.14 -21.12 5.74
N GLU A 115 -58.98 -21.73 4.57
CA GLU A 115 -59.64 -21.31 3.32
C GLU A 115 -61.17 -21.46 3.37
N GLN A 116 -61.69 -22.46 4.08
CA GLN A 116 -63.13 -22.62 4.30
C GLN A 116 -63.67 -21.62 5.32
N ASP A 117 -62.94 -21.32 6.39
CA ASP A 117 -63.39 -20.38 7.44
C ASP A 117 -63.35 -18.91 6.98
N ILE A 118 -62.46 -18.54 6.05
CA ILE A 118 -62.43 -17.21 5.42
C ILE A 118 -63.69 -16.94 4.57
N ARG A 119 -64.35 -17.98 4.05
CA ARG A 119 -65.54 -17.81 3.21
C ARG A 119 -66.77 -17.27 3.96
N ALA A 120 -66.78 -17.25 5.29
CA ALA A 120 -67.92 -16.79 6.10
C ALA A 120 -67.53 -15.74 7.17
N PRO A 121 -67.18 -14.51 6.78
CA PRO A 121 -66.59 -13.50 7.67
C PRO A 121 -67.54 -12.99 8.78
N VAL A 122 -68.86 -12.97 8.54
CA VAL A 122 -69.84 -12.37 9.48
C VAL A 122 -70.19 -13.31 10.65
N LYS A 123 -70.18 -14.63 10.45
CA LYS A 123 -70.32 -15.61 11.54
C LYS A 123 -69.09 -15.64 12.45
N SER A 124 -67.91 -15.39 11.88
CA SER A 124 -66.60 -15.45 12.55
C SER A 124 -66.30 -14.23 13.44
N ALA A 125 -66.91 -13.07 13.17
CA ALA A 125 -66.73 -11.88 14.01
C ALA A 125 -67.40 -12.02 15.40
N MET A 126 -68.54 -12.72 15.48
CA MET A 126 -69.23 -12.96 16.76
C MET A 126 -68.66 -14.13 17.56
N THR A 127 -67.89 -15.03 16.94
CA THR A 127 -67.20 -16.16 17.61
C THR A 127 -65.79 -15.82 18.12
N GLY A 128 -65.35 -14.55 18.01
CA GLY A 128 -64.05 -14.09 18.53
C GLY A 128 -62.88 -14.17 17.54
N THR A 129 -63.13 -14.55 16.29
CA THR A 129 -62.09 -14.72 15.27
C THR A 129 -61.53 -13.37 14.79
N LEU A 130 -62.33 -12.31 14.76
CA LEU A 130 -61.87 -10.97 14.33
C LEU A 130 -60.85 -10.36 15.31
N LEU A 131 -61.12 -10.49 16.62
CA LEU A 131 -60.21 -10.07 17.68
C LEU A 131 -58.90 -10.85 17.61
N ARG A 132 -58.97 -12.17 17.38
CA ARG A 132 -57.80 -13.03 17.17
C ARG A 132 -57.00 -12.60 15.94
N THR A 133 -57.65 -12.32 14.81
CA THR A 133 -56.99 -11.83 13.59
C THR A 133 -56.33 -10.47 13.82
N LEU A 134 -56.97 -9.58 14.57
CA LEU A 134 -56.42 -8.27 14.91
C LEU A 134 -55.22 -8.39 15.87
N PHE A 135 -55.27 -9.31 16.83
CA PHE A 135 -54.10 -9.66 17.67
C PHE A 135 -52.95 -10.25 16.86
N ILE A 136 -53.23 -11.12 15.89
CA ILE A 136 -52.20 -11.66 14.98
C ILE A 136 -51.58 -10.54 14.14
N GLN A 137 -52.38 -9.60 13.65
CA GLN A 137 -51.85 -8.44 12.90
C GLN A 137 -51.00 -7.53 13.77
N ILE A 138 -51.39 -7.29 15.02
CA ILE A 138 -50.58 -6.50 15.96
C ILE A 138 -49.27 -7.22 16.29
N GLN A 139 -49.30 -8.53 16.50
CA GLN A 139 -48.08 -9.33 16.73
C GLN A 139 -47.18 -9.36 15.51
N LYS A 140 -47.75 -9.47 14.30
CA LYS A 140 -46.99 -9.39 13.04
C LYS A 140 -46.37 -8.01 12.86
N ALA A 141 -47.13 -6.95 13.08
CA ALA A 141 -46.64 -5.57 13.03
C ALA A 141 -45.51 -5.35 14.05
N LYS A 142 -45.62 -5.90 15.26
CA LYS A 142 -44.54 -5.88 16.25
C LYS A 142 -43.28 -6.57 15.75
N VAL A 143 -43.40 -7.77 15.18
CA VAL A 143 -42.25 -8.51 14.62
C VAL A 143 -41.62 -7.76 13.44
N ASP A 144 -42.44 -7.17 12.58
CA ASP A 144 -41.96 -6.39 11.43
C ASP A 144 -41.25 -5.10 11.89
N ILE A 145 -41.73 -4.46 12.96
CA ILE A 145 -41.04 -3.33 13.62
C ILE A 145 -39.73 -3.80 14.24
N ASP A 146 -39.71 -4.90 14.99
CA ASP A 146 -38.51 -5.44 15.62
C ASP A 146 -37.45 -5.80 14.54
N GLN A 147 -37.88 -6.36 13.40
CA GLN A 147 -37.01 -6.64 12.25
C GLN A 147 -36.52 -5.36 11.55
N ALA A 148 -37.37 -4.34 11.41
CA ALA A 148 -36.98 -3.04 10.87
C ALA A 148 -35.98 -2.32 11.80
N LEU A 149 -36.21 -2.36 13.11
CA LEU A 149 -35.30 -1.83 14.13
C LEU A 149 -33.95 -2.55 14.07
N PHE A 150 -33.94 -3.88 13.95
CA PHE A 150 -32.70 -4.63 13.72
C PHE A 150 -31.99 -4.24 12.42
N GLY A 151 -32.75 -4.01 11.34
CA GLY A 151 -32.23 -3.49 10.08
C GLY A 151 -31.58 -2.10 10.22
N ILE A 152 -32.21 -1.20 10.99
CA ILE A 152 -31.68 0.12 11.32
C ILE A 152 -30.40 -0.01 12.15
N ASP A 153 -30.38 -0.88 13.16
CA ASP A 153 -29.21 -1.13 13.99
C ASP A 153 -28.03 -1.60 13.14
N LYS A 154 -28.28 -2.48 12.17
CA LYS A 154 -27.27 -2.93 11.21
C LYS A 154 -26.77 -1.81 10.31
N LEU A 155 -27.64 -0.91 9.86
CA LEU A 155 -27.26 0.26 9.06
C LEU A 155 -26.45 1.27 9.88
N LEU A 156 -26.83 1.50 11.14
CA LEU A 156 -26.08 2.36 12.07
C LEU A 156 -24.72 1.75 12.39
N LYS A 157 -24.64 0.44 12.64
CA LYS A 157 -23.39 -0.30 12.86
C LYS A 157 -22.45 -0.23 11.65
N SER A 158 -23.01 -0.36 10.44
CA SER A 158 -22.25 -0.25 9.19
C SER A 158 -21.69 1.17 9.00
N GLN A 159 -22.41 2.20 9.45
CA GLN A 159 -21.96 3.59 9.38
C GLN A 159 -20.95 3.91 10.50
N GLU A 160 -21.16 3.39 11.71
CA GLU A 160 -20.24 3.46 12.84
C GLU A 160 -18.86 2.94 12.45
N LEU A 161 -18.79 1.82 11.72
CA LEU A 161 -17.55 1.26 11.20
C LEU A 161 -16.83 2.21 10.23
N THR A 162 -17.56 2.88 9.34
CA THR A 162 -16.95 3.87 8.43
C THR A 162 -16.48 5.12 9.16
N PHE A 163 -17.22 5.59 10.17
CA PHE A 163 -16.80 6.70 11.02
C PHE A 163 -15.58 6.34 11.87
N ALA A 164 -15.52 5.11 12.39
CA ALA A 164 -14.35 4.59 13.10
C ALA A 164 -13.11 4.59 12.19
N PHE A 165 -13.22 4.10 10.95
CA PHE A 165 -12.10 4.11 10.00
C PHE A 165 -11.59 5.52 9.66
N VAL A 166 -12.53 6.47 9.44
CA VAL A 166 -12.19 7.87 9.20
C VAL A 166 -11.52 8.52 10.43
N GLY A 167 -11.94 8.16 11.65
CA GLY A 167 -11.34 8.65 12.89
C GLY A 167 -9.89 8.18 13.12
N VAL A 168 -9.51 7.02 12.56
CA VAL A 168 -8.16 6.44 12.71
C VAL A 168 -7.20 6.93 11.61
N ALA A 169 -7.70 7.41 10.48
CA ALA A 169 -6.88 7.89 9.36
C ALA A 169 -5.88 9.01 9.73
N PRO A 170 -6.23 10.05 10.53
CA PRO A 170 -5.28 11.06 10.98
C PRO A 170 -4.14 10.48 11.81
N ALA A 171 -4.41 9.49 12.66
CA ALA A 171 -3.40 8.85 13.50
C ALA A 171 -2.35 8.11 12.65
N PHE A 172 -2.79 7.34 11.66
CA PHE A 172 -1.88 6.71 10.69
C PHE A 172 -1.11 7.73 9.84
N GLY A 173 -1.74 8.84 9.47
CA GLY A 173 -1.08 9.95 8.77
C GLY A 173 0.07 10.55 9.59
N ILE A 174 -0.16 10.80 10.88
CA ILE A 174 0.88 11.30 11.80
C ILE A 174 2.01 10.29 11.95
N VAL A 175 1.70 8.99 12.08
CA VAL A 175 2.73 7.93 12.14
C VAL A 175 3.55 7.89 10.85
N TYR A 176 2.91 7.93 9.68
CA TYR A 176 3.59 7.90 8.39
C TYR A 176 4.51 9.11 8.19
N LEU A 177 4.02 10.31 8.50
CA LEU A 177 4.81 11.55 8.44
C LEU A 177 5.96 11.54 9.45
N SER A 178 5.71 11.08 10.68
CA SER A 178 6.74 10.97 11.72
C SER A 178 7.81 9.95 11.35
N LEU A 179 7.42 8.80 10.79
CA LEU A 179 8.34 7.77 10.34
C LEU A 179 9.12 8.23 9.11
N GLY A 180 8.47 8.95 8.18
CA GLY A 180 9.11 9.58 7.03
C GLY A 180 10.12 10.67 7.44
N TYR A 181 9.76 11.51 8.41
CA TYR A 181 10.65 12.53 8.97
C TYR A 181 11.80 11.90 9.75
N PHE A 182 11.53 10.90 10.59
CA PHE A 182 12.57 10.20 11.35
C PHE A 182 13.51 9.44 10.42
N ARG A 183 12.98 8.75 9.41
CA ARG A 183 13.79 8.07 8.37
C ARG A 183 14.58 9.08 7.55
N GLY A 184 14.00 10.22 7.20
CA GLY A 184 14.66 11.33 6.53
C GLY A 184 15.77 11.98 7.39
N LEU A 185 15.56 12.11 8.70
CA LEU A 185 16.57 12.59 9.64
C LEU A 185 17.67 11.54 9.88
N TRP A 186 17.33 10.27 9.93
CA TRP A 186 18.30 9.19 10.13
C TRP A 186 19.16 8.97 8.89
N THR A 187 18.58 9.12 7.69
CA THR A 187 19.34 9.13 6.43
C THR A 187 20.10 10.44 6.22
N SER A 188 19.55 11.59 6.63
CA SER A 188 20.20 12.90 6.53
C SER A 188 21.35 13.07 7.53
N ARG A 189 21.25 12.51 8.74
CA ARG A 189 22.33 12.52 9.75
C ARG A 189 23.48 11.55 9.40
N SER A 190 23.31 10.71 8.37
CA SER A 190 24.38 9.94 7.73
C SER A 190 24.96 10.61 6.47
N SER A 191 24.43 11.77 6.05
CA SER A 191 24.80 12.43 4.80
C SER A 191 24.97 13.93 4.99
N GLY A 192 25.93 14.32 5.83
CA GLY A 192 26.33 15.72 5.94
C GLY A 192 27.53 15.93 6.85
N ALA A 193 28.69 16.19 6.25
CA ALA A 193 29.93 16.67 6.85
C ALA A 193 30.82 15.63 7.58
N TYR A 194 31.88 15.23 6.87
CA TYR A 194 33.17 14.74 7.37
C TYR A 194 33.18 13.59 8.40
N GLY A 195 33.50 12.39 7.89
CA GLY A 195 34.44 11.47 8.54
C GLY A 195 33.91 10.69 9.75
N GLY A 196 33.40 9.47 9.51
CA GLY A 196 33.02 8.59 10.62
C GLY A 196 32.89 7.12 10.23
N LYS A 197 34.02 6.40 10.29
CA LYS A 197 34.18 4.93 10.45
C LYS A 197 33.61 3.96 9.40
N LEU A 198 32.70 4.36 8.51
CA LEU A 198 32.32 3.55 7.32
C LEU A 198 33.32 3.67 6.14
N LYS A 199 34.52 4.19 6.40
CA LYS A 199 35.68 4.17 5.48
C LYS A 199 36.64 3.01 5.72
N ARG A 200 36.42 2.18 6.76
CA ARG A 200 37.20 0.93 6.92
C ARG A 200 36.60 -0.26 6.19
N THR A 201 35.33 -0.18 5.78
CA THR A 201 34.71 -1.15 4.86
C THR A 201 34.99 -0.85 3.38
N ASN A 202 35.69 0.25 3.05
CA ASN A 202 36.26 0.44 1.71
C ASN A 202 37.32 -0.61 1.34
N ALA A 203 37.84 -1.36 2.30
CA ALA A 203 38.61 -2.57 2.02
C ALA A 203 37.71 -3.75 1.54
N TRP A 204 36.42 -3.75 1.92
CA TRP A 204 35.43 -4.73 1.48
C TRP A 204 34.73 -4.33 0.16
N PHE A 205 34.78 -3.04 -0.21
CA PHE A 205 34.33 -2.56 -1.53
C PHE A 205 35.20 -3.05 -2.71
N ILE A 206 36.28 -3.80 -2.46
CA ILE A 206 36.96 -4.60 -3.50
C ILE A 206 36.11 -5.83 -3.90
N MET A 207 35.11 -6.22 -3.11
CA MET A 207 34.42 -7.52 -3.26
C MET A 207 32.96 -7.48 -3.74
N ARG A 208 32.32 -6.31 -3.95
CA ARG A 208 30.93 -6.28 -4.43
C ARG A 208 30.59 -5.05 -5.28
N CYS A 209 31.16 -5.04 -6.48
CA CYS A 209 30.62 -4.34 -7.62
C CYS A 209 29.38 -5.10 -8.11
N GLU A 210 28.21 -4.46 -8.01
CA GLU A 210 26.91 -4.94 -8.52
C GLU A 210 26.03 -3.65 -8.68
N ASP A 211 25.48 -3.21 -9.81
CA ASP A 211 25.49 -3.86 -11.12
C ASP A 211 25.03 -3.02 -12.34
N GLN A 212 25.23 -1.69 -12.39
CA GLN A 212 24.92 -0.95 -13.65
C GLN A 212 25.91 0.19 -13.95
N GLN A 213 26.19 1.07 -12.99
CA GLN A 213 26.95 2.30 -13.26
C GLN A 213 28.43 2.05 -13.61
N CYS A 214 29.09 1.08 -12.96
CA CYS A 214 30.51 0.78 -13.17
C CYS A 214 30.79 0.04 -14.49
N ALA A 215 29.86 -0.81 -14.95
CA ALA A 215 29.97 -1.49 -16.24
C ALA A 215 29.96 -0.50 -17.42
N HIS A 216 29.11 0.54 -17.33
CA HIS A 216 29.04 1.58 -18.35
C HIS A 216 30.31 2.44 -18.44
N HIS A 217 30.92 2.79 -17.30
CA HIS A 217 32.21 3.48 -17.29
C HIS A 217 33.34 2.64 -17.90
N HIS A 218 33.37 1.34 -17.62
CA HIS A 218 34.37 0.43 -18.20
C HIS A 218 34.18 0.26 -19.71
N ALA A 219 32.92 0.17 -20.19
CA ALA A 219 32.60 0.08 -21.60
C ALA A 219 33.10 1.30 -22.40
N LEU A 220 33.00 2.52 -21.85
CA LEU A 220 33.49 3.72 -22.53
C LEU A 220 35.00 3.75 -22.68
N ILE A 221 35.72 3.33 -21.64
CA ILE A 221 37.18 3.26 -21.69
C ILE A 221 37.61 2.23 -22.73
N MET A 222 36.91 1.10 -22.82
CA MET A 222 37.14 0.12 -23.87
C MET A 222 36.82 0.67 -25.28
N VAL A 223 35.75 1.45 -25.44
CA VAL A 223 35.35 2.06 -26.73
C VAL A 223 36.35 3.14 -27.15
N ALA A 224 36.76 4.03 -26.24
CA ALA A 224 37.77 5.05 -26.50
C ALA A 224 39.14 4.43 -26.84
N ARG A 225 39.58 3.42 -26.09
CA ARG A 225 40.81 2.65 -26.40
C ARG A 225 40.69 1.82 -27.67
N ARG A 226 39.48 1.40 -28.05
CA ARG A 226 39.23 0.73 -29.33
C ARG A 226 39.36 1.72 -30.48
N ILE A 227 38.81 2.94 -30.35
CA ILE A 227 38.98 4.01 -31.33
C ILE A 227 40.46 4.34 -31.48
N GLU A 228 41.19 4.55 -30.37
CA GLU A 228 42.62 4.82 -30.40
C GLU A 228 43.42 3.69 -31.05
N ARG A 229 43.11 2.42 -30.74
CA ARG A 229 43.75 1.26 -31.39
C ARG A 229 43.40 1.14 -32.86
N LEU A 230 42.15 1.34 -33.27
CA LEU A 230 41.76 1.32 -34.69
C LEU A 230 42.45 2.46 -35.45
N LEU A 231 42.51 3.65 -34.85
CA LEU A 231 43.19 4.81 -35.39
C LEU A 231 44.70 4.70 -35.33
N THR A 232 45.33 3.77 -34.61
CA THR A 232 46.78 3.55 -34.62
C THR A 232 47.18 2.34 -35.47
N LEU A 233 46.41 1.24 -35.44
CA LEU A 233 46.64 0.03 -36.22
C LEU A 233 46.43 0.23 -37.73
N ASP A 234 45.49 1.07 -38.17
CA ASP A 234 45.28 1.37 -39.59
C ASP A 234 46.40 2.27 -40.19
N ALA A 235 47.52 2.51 -39.48
CA ALA A 235 48.70 3.24 -40.01
C ALA A 235 49.57 2.42 -40.92
N THR A 236 49.51 1.12 -40.78
CA THR A 236 50.44 0.24 -41.47
C THR A 236 50.00 -0.05 -42.90
N THR A 237 48.81 0.38 -43.33
CA THR A 237 48.11 -0.21 -44.49
C THR A 237 47.88 0.72 -45.69
N GLY A 238 48.45 1.93 -45.74
CA GLY A 238 48.46 2.75 -46.97
C GLY A 238 48.03 4.21 -46.79
N ASP A 239 48.38 5.01 -47.80
CA ASP A 239 48.36 6.48 -47.91
C ASP A 239 47.56 7.21 -46.80
N GLY A 240 48.29 7.75 -45.82
CA GLY A 240 47.81 8.15 -44.48
C GLY A 240 46.77 9.27 -44.38
N LYS A 241 46.06 9.57 -45.47
CA LYS A 241 45.00 10.57 -45.56
C LYS A 241 43.60 10.00 -45.32
N MET A 242 43.32 8.74 -45.69
CA MET A 242 41.96 8.18 -45.63
C MET A 242 41.90 6.92 -44.76
N LEU A 243 40.87 6.84 -43.90
CA LEU A 243 40.58 5.65 -43.10
C LEU A 243 40.07 4.54 -44.01
N SER A 244 40.48 3.29 -43.76
CA SER A 244 39.89 2.13 -44.45
C SER A 244 38.38 2.12 -44.24
N THR A 245 37.59 1.76 -45.27
CA THR A 245 36.12 1.71 -45.19
C THR A 245 35.62 0.89 -44.00
N ARG A 246 36.33 -0.20 -43.67
CA ARG A 246 36.05 -1.02 -42.49
C ARG A 246 36.35 -0.30 -41.17
N ALA A 247 37.48 0.41 -41.10
CA ALA A 247 37.85 1.20 -39.93
C ALA A 247 36.90 2.39 -39.73
N ALA A 248 36.45 3.04 -40.82
CA ALA A 248 35.44 4.09 -40.80
C ALA A 248 34.08 3.58 -40.29
N GLY A 249 33.64 2.40 -40.73
CA GLY A 249 32.41 1.78 -40.23
C GLY A 249 32.47 1.43 -38.73
N LEU A 250 33.59 0.87 -38.27
CA LEU A 250 33.81 0.58 -36.85
C LEU A 250 33.90 1.85 -36.00
N LEU A 251 34.51 2.91 -36.55
CA LEU A 251 34.57 4.22 -35.91
C LEU A 251 33.16 4.81 -35.74
N LEU A 252 32.33 4.76 -36.78
CA LEU A 252 30.96 5.27 -36.71
C LEU A 252 30.13 4.57 -35.62
N VAL A 253 30.23 3.23 -35.53
CA VAL A 253 29.56 2.45 -34.48
C VAL A 253 30.07 2.86 -33.08
N SER A 254 31.38 3.02 -32.92
CA SER A 254 31.97 3.42 -31.64
C SER A 254 31.57 4.84 -31.22
N VAL A 255 31.49 5.78 -32.17
CA VAL A 255 31.02 7.16 -31.97
C VAL A 255 29.54 7.18 -31.56
N ALA A 256 28.70 6.39 -32.23
CA ALA A 256 27.29 6.24 -31.86
C ALA A 256 27.09 5.71 -30.42
N HIS A 257 27.94 4.78 -29.97
CA HIS A 257 27.93 4.33 -28.57
C HIS A 257 28.32 5.45 -27.59
N LEU A 258 29.33 6.27 -27.92
CA LEU A 258 29.72 7.42 -27.09
C LEU A 258 28.61 8.49 -27.01
N GLN A 259 27.93 8.76 -28.14
CA GLN A 259 26.80 9.69 -28.19
C GLN A 259 25.62 9.20 -27.35
N SER A 260 25.21 7.93 -27.50
CA SER A 260 24.12 7.36 -26.70
C SER A 260 24.42 7.38 -25.21
N TYR A 261 25.68 7.16 -24.82
CA TYR A 261 26.09 7.28 -23.43
C TYR A 261 25.96 8.71 -22.91
N ALA A 262 26.47 9.69 -23.65
CA ALA A 262 26.42 11.10 -23.27
C ALA A 262 24.99 11.61 -23.11
N GLU A 263 24.05 11.12 -23.92
CA GLU A 263 22.64 11.49 -23.82
C GLU A 263 21.93 10.87 -22.62
N LYS A 264 22.28 9.64 -22.25
CA LYS A 264 21.65 8.89 -21.16
C LYS A 264 22.22 9.19 -19.78
N HIS A 265 23.54 9.39 -19.68
CA HIS A 265 24.25 9.41 -18.40
C HIS A 265 24.81 10.78 -18.02
N LEU A 266 24.96 11.72 -18.96
CA LEU A 266 25.42 13.08 -18.61
C LEU A 266 24.23 14.01 -18.30
N PRO A 267 24.38 14.91 -17.31
CA PRO A 267 23.32 15.85 -16.94
C PRO A 267 22.92 16.73 -18.12
N LYS A 268 21.60 16.84 -18.35
CA LYS A 268 21.02 17.69 -19.39
C LYS A 268 21.38 19.17 -19.14
N ARG A 269 21.69 19.93 -20.19
CA ARG A 269 22.11 21.35 -20.15
C ARG A 269 23.39 21.64 -19.34
N SER A 270 24.27 20.64 -19.21
CA SER A 270 25.60 20.82 -18.63
C SER A 270 26.64 21.12 -19.71
N ARG A 271 27.55 22.05 -19.42
CA ARG A 271 28.74 22.32 -20.24
C ARG A 271 29.59 21.08 -20.48
N LEU A 272 29.54 20.10 -19.56
CA LEU A 272 30.23 18.81 -19.70
C LEU A 272 29.60 17.96 -20.81
N ARG A 273 28.26 17.93 -20.89
CA ARG A 273 27.54 17.18 -21.91
C ARG A 273 27.73 17.81 -23.29
N GLU A 274 27.62 19.13 -23.36
CA GLU A 274 27.78 19.88 -24.62
C GLU A 274 29.21 19.78 -25.15
N GLY A 275 30.22 19.97 -24.30
CA GLY A 275 31.62 19.84 -24.70
C GLY A 275 31.99 18.40 -25.10
N PHE A 276 31.50 17.40 -24.37
CA PHE A 276 31.75 16.00 -24.72
C PHE A 276 31.09 15.61 -26.04
N LEU A 277 29.84 16.01 -26.27
CA LEU A 277 29.13 15.74 -27.53
C LEU A 277 29.79 16.47 -28.72
N GLN A 278 30.33 17.67 -28.51
CA GLN A 278 31.08 18.39 -29.53
C GLN A 278 32.37 17.65 -29.93
N ASP A 279 33.11 17.09 -28.97
CA ASP A 279 34.28 16.27 -29.28
C ASP A 279 33.91 14.94 -29.97
N VAL A 280 32.77 14.34 -29.62
CA VAL A 280 32.25 13.12 -30.29
C VAL A 280 31.81 13.42 -31.73
N ASP A 281 31.21 14.59 -31.96
CA ASP A 281 30.82 15.06 -33.29
C ASP A 281 32.04 15.33 -34.18
N ASP A 282 33.10 15.93 -33.61
CA ASP A 282 34.38 16.10 -34.28
C ASP A 282 34.96 14.75 -34.77
N LEU A 283 34.81 13.66 -34.00
CA LEU A 283 35.26 12.33 -34.43
C LEU A 283 34.46 11.77 -35.62
N SER A 284 33.17 12.11 -35.70
CA SER A 284 32.27 11.72 -36.79
C SER A 284 32.59 12.42 -38.11
N ASN A 285 33.16 13.63 -38.05
CA ASN A 285 33.41 14.46 -39.23
C ASN A 285 34.30 13.74 -40.27
N PRO A 286 33.83 13.56 -41.52
CA PRO A 286 34.59 12.90 -42.58
C PRO A 286 35.69 13.78 -43.18
N ALA A 287 35.62 15.11 -42.98
CA ALA A 287 36.63 16.05 -43.46
C ALA A 287 37.92 16.02 -42.63
N LEU A 288 37.89 15.46 -41.42
CA LEU A 288 39.06 15.35 -40.57
C LEU A 288 39.96 14.18 -40.99
N THR A 289 41.23 14.51 -41.22
CA THR A 289 42.27 13.50 -41.41
C THR A 289 42.45 12.65 -40.16
N ARG A 290 42.96 11.44 -40.36
CA ARG A 290 43.20 10.48 -39.28
C ARG A 290 44.03 11.05 -38.12
N GLN A 291 45.09 11.80 -38.43
CA GLN A 291 45.92 12.45 -37.41
C GLN A 291 45.13 13.48 -36.59
N GLN A 292 44.21 14.23 -37.23
CA GLN A 292 43.33 15.15 -36.52
C GLN A 292 42.36 14.40 -35.60
N LYS A 293 41.81 13.25 -36.05
CA LYS A 293 40.96 12.40 -35.20
C LYS A 293 41.70 11.84 -33.98
N VAL A 294 42.96 11.43 -34.14
CA VAL A 294 43.80 10.99 -33.00
C VAL A 294 44.00 12.14 -32.00
N ARG A 295 44.25 13.37 -32.48
CA ARG A 295 44.36 14.55 -31.61
C ARG A 295 43.05 14.88 -30.89
N VAL A 296 41.90 14.65 -31.52
CA VAL A 296 40.59 14.81 -30.87
C VAL A 296 40.42 13.78 -29.75
N VAL A 297 40.77 12.50 -29.98
CA VAL A 297 40.74 11.48 -28.92
C VAL A 297 41.69 11.85 -27.77
N GLU A 298 42.87 12.36 -28.09
CA GLU A 298 43.84 12.79 -27.08
C GLU A 298 43.34 14.00 -26.28
N ARG A 299 42.70 14.97 -26.95
CA ARG A 299 42.01 16.10 -26.32
C ARG A 299 40.89 15.62 -25.40
N MET A 300 40.06 14.68 -25.85
CA MET A 300 39.01 14.07 -25.05
C MET A 300 39.57 13.40 -23.80
N TRP A 301 40.68 12.66 -23.94
CA TRP A 301 41.34 12.01 -22.82
C TRP A 301 41.85 13.02 -21.78
N ARG A 302 42.44 14.13 -22.23
CA ARG A 302 42.95 15.19 -21.35
C ARG A 302 41.82 15.98 -20.67
N SER A 303 40.79 16.37 -21.41
CA SER A 303 39.67 17.18 -20.92
C SER A 303 38.69 16.40 -20.05
N TRP A 304 38.38 15.16 -20.46
CA TRP A 304 37.34 14.35 -19.83
C TRP A 304 37.90 13.24 -18.95
N GLY A 305 39.18 12.87 -19.09
CA GLY A 305 39.76 11.74 -18.36
C GLY A 305 39.80 11.95 -16.84
N HIS A 306 40.01 13.19 -16.37
CA HIS A 306 39.93 13.49 -14.94
C HIS A 306 38.49 13.65 -14.44
N THR A 307 37.61 14.25 -15.25
CA THR A 307 36.22 14.58 -14.86
C THR A 307 35.29 13.37 -14.93
N LEU A 308 35.51 12.45 -15.87
CA LEU A 308 34.79 11.18 -16.00
C LEU A 308 35.50 10.00 -15.31
N GLY A 309 36.64 10.27 -14.65
CA GLY A 309 37.37 9.28 -13.86
C GLY A 309 38.13 8.22 -14.67
N TRP A 310 38.40 8.45 -15.96
CA TRP A 310 39.14 7.52 -16.82
C TRP A 310 40.59 7.28 -16.37
N GLY A 311 41.19 8.19 -15.61
CA GLY A 311 42.56 8.10 -15.10
C GLY A 311 42.73 7.48 -13.71
N ARG A 312 41.66 7.02 -13.05
CA ARG A 312 41.73 6.37 -11.71
C ARG A 312 41.44 4.87 -11.77
N LEU A 313 41.99 4.21 -12.79
CA LEU A 313 42.01 2.75 -12.94
C LEU A 313 43.45 2.27 -13.02
#